data_AF-A0A5N5JX77-F1
#
_entry.id   AF-A0A5N5JX77-F1
#
_cell.length_a   1.000
_cell.length_b   1.000
_cell.length_c   1.000
_cell.angle_alpha   90.00
_cell.angle_beta   90.00
_cell.angle_gamma   90.00
#
_symmetry.space_group_name_H-M   'P 1'
#
loop_
_entity.id
_entity.type
_entity.pdbx_description
1 polymer ?
#
loop_
_entity_poly.entity_id
_entity_poly.type
_entity_poly.pdbx_seq_one_letter_code
_entity_poly.pdbx_strand_id
1 'polypeptide(L)'
;MSETHLSEIRVDPLINKEEVLIQNNQPQELQMDETLGNNSSQNNERSLWLGSIMREVTKDKNSQPLWPKIPRVPPKLRNENEECYCPLVVSIGPYHYPGRDDRLREVETLKVPMARQFILDSGKDIELIYSELEKVIQTAREFYNEIDIACFDDEQFARMMFLDGCFILQFISCVTHNYENLEMSDRQVAGVKRDLLLLENQVPFPVLQSLMKLRYEKNEADHGMKLLNDFLFYQILNPRDQPLCTRRLLWSGLWIVSLLLIFFSLAFFFESAFFLVILTSTVIGLSLPDRILRLILTGKKRKASASGYDWHCQPAQQPAHVIELLHSLFICSHKSKVKSSPRRYGRCLSYLVTCYKKIIPAKQETVVSRESRGHYLYYSAKNLKRVGIHFMPSQTSGLMDVKFNSSFLEGALELPSLTIDVSTKPMLLNLVAYETSAALDQLSVTSYICFMDSLIDDADDVKELRSKGIIVNYHGSDQQVADLFNNISSSLEPDTSVYSDVKREINKHCKSTLKKWVAEWQQTYFHSPWAFFAFAAAAVGLALTATQAYYTIHPPKKQ
;
A
#
# COMPACT_ATOMS: atom_id res chain seq x y z
N MET A 1 -3.82 -39.82 52.23
CA MET A 1 -2.37 -39.71 52.49
C MET A 1 -1.71 -39.41 51.16
N SER A 2 -1.16 -38.25 50.85
CA SER A 2 -0.86 -37.04 51.62
C SER A 2 -1.11 -35.82 50.73
N GLU A 3 -1.81 -34.83 51.28
CA GLU A 3 -1.89 -33.47 50.76
C GLU A 3 -0.52 -32.79 50.89
N THR A 4 -0.16 -31.97 49.90
CA THR A 4 0.75 -30.83 50.13
C THR A 4 0.43 -29.69 49.17
N HIS A 5 -0.14 -28.65 49.78
CA HIS A 5 -0.25 -27.24 49.40
C HIS A 5 0.75 -26.72 48.36
N LEU A 6 0.23 -25.96 47.39
CA LEU A 6 0.88 -24.75 46.88
C LEU A 6 -0.19 -23.69 46.62
N SER A 7 0.04 -22.56 47.25
CA SER A 7 -0.88 -21.51 47.64
C SER A 7 -1.25 -20.53 46.52
N GLU A 8 -2.47 -20.02 46.64
CA GLU A 8 -3.03 -18.83 45.99
C GLU A 8 -2.03 -17.67 45.93
N ILE A 9 -1.82 -17.12 44.73
CA ILE A 9 -1.18 -15.81 44.55
C ILE A 9 -2.29 -14.75 44.69
N ARG A 10 -2.33 -14.14 45.87
CA ARG A 10 -3.20 -13.01 46.22
C ARG A 10 -2.55 -11.71 45.74
N VAL A 11 -3.29 -10.93 44.96
CA VAL A 11 -2.90 -9.57 44.54
C VAL A 11 -3.44 -8.59 45.58
N ASP A 12 -2.55 -7.91 46.32
CA ASP A 12 -2.95 -6.82 47.23
C ASP A 12 -2.98 -5.46 46.50
N PRO A 13 -4.00 -4.62 46.73
CA PRO A 13 -4.10 -3.26 46.19
C PRO A 13 -3.53 -2.22 47.17
N LEU A 14 -2.63 -1.35 46.70
CA LEU A 14 -2.10 -0.24 47.48
C LEU A 14 -2.95 1.04 47.29
N ILE A 15 -3.42 1.59 48.41
CA ILE A 15 -4.02 2.92 48.59
C ILE A 15 -3.13 3.70 49.57
N ASN A 16 -2.77 4.95 49.23
CA ASN A 16 -2.80 6.17 50.07
C ASN A 16 -2.20 7.33 49.25
N LYS A 17 -2.95 8.40 48.95
CA LYS A 17 -3.36 9.56 49.78
C LYS A 17 -2.19 10.51 50.09
N GLU A 18 -2.25 11.71 49.53
CA GLU A 18 -1.94 12.96 50.25
C GLU A 18 -2.60 14.17 49.53
N GLU A 19 -3.60 14.76 50.20
CA GLU A 19 -4.12 16.11 50.00
C GLU A 19 -3.56 16.98 51.13
N VAL A 20 -2.97 18.15 50.84
CA VAL A 20 -2.84 19.24 51.84
C VAL A 20 -3.07 20.61 51.19
N LEU A 21 -4.19 21.21 51.65
CA LEU A 21 -4.60 22.60 51.82
C LEU A 21 -3.86 23.77 51.14
N ILE A 22 -4.68 24.51 50.39
CA ILE A 22 -4.56 25.93 50.05
C ILE A 22 -5.09 26.76 51.24
N GLN A 23 -4.33 27.74 51.73
CA GLN A 23 -4.86 28.87 52.49
C GLN A 23 -4.45 30.19 51.83
N ASN A 24 -5.48 30.94 51.42
CA ASN A 24 -5.43 32.32 50.97
C ASN A 24 -5.31 33.27 52.18
N ASN A 25 -4.54 34.34 52.04
CA ASN A 25 -4.84 35.64 52.65
C ASN A 25 -4.38 36.76 51.71
N GLN A 26 -5.23 37.78 51.59
CA GLN A 26 -5.18 38.96 50.71
C GLN A 26 -5.11 40.24 51.62
N PRO A 27 -5.10 41.49 51.11
CA PRO A 27 -3.94 42.32 50.71
C PRO A 27 -3.82 43.68 51.49
N GLN A 28 -2.92 44.58 51.00
CA GLN A 28 -2.68 46.02 51.34
C GLN A 28 -1.63 46.26 52.43
N GLU A 29 -0.63 47.16 52.32
CA GLU A 29 -0.47 48.38 51.52
C GLU A 29 1.05 48.68 51.43
N LEU A 30 1.58 49.01 50.24
CA LEU A 30 2.95 49.52 50.07
C LEU A 30 2.89 50.77 49.18
N GLN A 31 3.15 51.92 49.80
CA GLN A 31 3.56 53.13 49.07
C GLN A 31 5.03 53.00 48.67
N MET A 32 5.30 53.53 47.47
CA MET A 32 6.57 53.59 46.77
C MET A 32 7.71 54.18 47.59
N ASP A 33 8.89 53.57 47.48
CA ASP A 33 10.09 54.33 47.14
C ASP A 33 10.99 53.52 46.19
N GLU A 34 11.50 54.22 45.18
CA GLU A 34 12.40 53.82 44.11
C GLU A 34 13.78 53.43 44.70
N THR A 35 14.69 52.62 44.15
CA THR A 35 15.11 52.31 42.78
C THR A 35 16.19 51.20 42.86
N LEU A 36 16.51 50.61 41.71
CA LEU A 36 17.68 49.76 41.42
C LEU A 36 17.67 48.33 42.00
N GLY A 37 17.22 47.38 41.17
CA GLY A 37 17.61 45.98 41.39
C GLY A 37 16.83 44.90 40.67
N ASN A 38 16.33 45.09 39.44
CA ASN A 38 15.62 44.01 38.74
C ASN A 38 16.17 43.62 37.35
N ASN A 39 17.21 44.29 36.86
CA ASN A 39 17.77 43.96 35.54
C ASN A 39 18.86 42.87 35.56
N SER A 40 19.35 42.45 36.73
CA SER A 40 20.44 41.46 36.83
C SER A 40 19.94 40.01 36.90
N SER A 41 18.84 39.74 37.60
CA SER A 41 18.25 38.40 37.72
C SER A 41 17.67 37.90 36.39
N GLN A 42 16.89 38.74 35.70
CA GLN A 42 16.28 38.41 34.41
C GLN A 42 17.33 38.26 33.28
N ASN A 43 18.38 39.07 33.31
CA ASN A 43 19.51 38.93 32.37
C ASN A 43 20.34 37.67 32.63
N ASN A 44 20.42 37.23 33.88
CA ASN A 44 21.18 36.02 34.22
C ASN A 44 20.43 34.77 33.76
N GLU A 45 19.12 34.67 33.99
CA GLU A 45 18.31 33.56 33.44
C GLU A 45 18.31 33.55 31.91
N ARG A 46 18.12 34.72 31.28
CA ARG A 46 18.19 34.83 29.83
C ARG A 46 19.56 34.45 29.29
N SER A 47 20.65 34.87 29.93
CA SER A 47 22.01 34.54 29.49
C SER A 47 22.39 33.08 29.78
N LEU A 48 21.87 32.49 30.85
CA LEU A 48 22.02 31.06 31.17
C LEU A 48 21.23 30.19 30.20
N TRP A 49 20.02 30.60 29.85
CA TRP A 49 19.19 29.95 28.85
C TRP A 49 19.80 30.09 27.45
N LEU A 50 20.18 31.30 27.03
CA LEU A 50 20.91 31.53 25.77
C LEU A 50 22.26 30.78 25.76
N GLY A 51 22.96 30.71 26.89
CA GLY A 51 24.17 29.93 27.07
C GLY A 51 23.94 28.41 27.05
N SER A 52 22.75 27.92 27.41
CA SER A 52 22.35 26.52 27.22
C SER A 52 22.00 26.20 25.76
N ILE A 53 21.45 27.17 25.02
CA ILE A 53 21.17 27.04 23.58
C ILE A 53 22.47 27.06 22.77
N MET A 54 23.39 27.95 23.14
CA MET A 54 24.69 28.14 22.47
C MET A 54 25.75 27.14 22.92
N ARG A 55 25.49 26.36 23.98
CA ARG A 55 26.30 25.19 24.29
C ARG A 55 26.09 24.22 23.15
N GLU A 56 27.08 24.10 22.26
CA GLU A 56 27.12 23.00 21.32
C GLU A 56 26.90 21.73 22.14
N VAL A 57 25.79 21.04 21.88
CA VAL A 57 25.74 19.62 22.15
C VAL A 57 26.91 19.11 21.33
N THR A 58 28.01 18.72 21.98
CA THR A 58 29.05 17.90 21.38
C THR A 58 28.39 16.57 21.05
N LYS A 59 27.51 16.58 20.05
CA LYS A 59 27.01 15.41 19.38
C LYS A 59 28.26 14.84 18.76
N ASP A 60 28.72 13.75 19.34
CA ASP A 60 29.54 12.81 18.61
C ASP A 60 28.94 12.70 17.21
N LYS A 61 29.73 13.00 16.18
CA LYS A 61 29.24 13.02 14.78
C LYS A 61 28.76 11.63 14.30
N ASN A 62 28.78 10.63 15.19
CA ASN A 62 28.33 9.27 14.98
C ASN A 62 27.08 8.87 15.81
N SER A 63 26.56 9.71 16.71
CA SER A 63 25.33 9.41 17.44
C SER A 63 24.17 10.25 16.89
N GLN A 64 23.54 9.71 15.84
CA GLN A 64 22.13 10.02 15.54
C GLN A 64 21.34 9.97 16.86
N PRO A 65 20.43 10.93 17.15
CA PRO A 65 19.53 10.78 18.29
C PRO A 65 18.88 9.39 18.17
N LEU A 66 19.09 8.56 19.18
CA LEU A 66 18.61 7.18 19.21
C LEU A 66 17.09 7.23 19.42
N TRP A 67 16.35 7.52 18.35
CA TRP A 67 14.90 7.45 18.39
C TRP A 67 14.50 6.01 18.76
N PRO A 68 13.52 5.83 19.67
CA PRO A 68 13.05 4.50 20.00
C PRO A 68 12.56 3.81 18.73
N LYS A 69 13.01 2.58 18.50
CA LYS A 69 12.63 1.82 17.30
C LYS A 69 11.17 1.39 17.32
N ILE A 70 10.53 1.37 18.49
CA ILE A 70 9.08 1.26 18.69
C ILE A 70 8.62 2.60 19.30
N PRO A 71 8.41 3.63 18.48
CA PRO A 71 8.03 4.95 18.96
C PRO A 71 6.56 5.01 19.40
N ARG A 72 6.24 6.00 20.24
CA ARG A 72 4.86 6.38 20.54
C ARG A 72 4.22 7.08 19.33
N VAL A 73 2.92 6.92 19.19
CA VAL A 73 2.11 7.63 18.20
C VAL A 73 2.13 9.13 18.52
N PRO A 74 2.44 10.00 17.55
CA PRO A 74 2.39 11.44 17.74
C PRO A 74 1.02 11.91 18.27
N PRO A 75 0.96 12.82 19.28
CA PRO A 75 -0.31 13.27 19.87
C PRO A 75 -1.31 13.83 18.87
N LYS A 76 -0.84 14.50 17.82
CA LYS A 76 -1.69 15.03 16.75
C LYS A 76 -2.49 13.93 16.05
N LEU A 77 -1.82 12.84 15.66
CA LEU A 77 -2.46 11.71 15.00
C LEU A 77 -3.39 10.97 15.97
N ARG A 78 -2.94 10.79 17.23
CA ARG A 78 -3.72 10.10 18.27
C ARG A 78 -5.04 10.79 18.59
N ASN A 79 -5.03 12.11 18.77
CA ASN A 79 -6.22 12.85 19.22
C ASN A 79 -7.41 12.77 18.26
N GLU A 80 -7.15 12.54 16.97
CA GLU A 80 -8.19 12.46 15.93
C GLU A 80 -8.75 11.04 15.77
N ASN A 81 -8.00 10.01 16.17
CA ASN A 81 -8.30 8.60 15.88
C ASN A 81 -7.85 7.68 17.04
N GLU A 82 -8.10 8.07 18.29
CA GLU A 82 -7.62 7.35 19.48
C GLU A 82 -8.00 5.87 19.46
N GLU A 83 -9.21 5.55 18.98
CA GLU A 83 -9.71 4.19 18.84
C GLU A 83 -8.91 3.33 17.85
N CYS A 84 -8.12 3.94 16.97
CA CYS A 84 -7.26 3.24 16.01
C CYS A 84 -5.88 2.89 16.58
N TYR A 85 -5.53 3.40 17.76
CA TYR A 85 -4.22 3.18 18.39
C TYR A 85 -4.28 2.37 19.69
N CYS A 86 -5.48 2.12 20.23
CA CYS A 86 -5.67 1.31 21.43
C CYS A 86 -5.97 -0.16 21.10
N PRO A 87 -5.40 -1.14 21.84
CA PRO A 87 -5.75 -2.55 21.70
C PRO A 87 -7.24 -2.82 21.90
N LEU A 88 -7.79 -3.78 21.16
CA LEU A 88 -9.20 -4.16 21.22
C LEU A 88 -9.43 -5.43 22.03
N VAL A 89 -8.52 -6.40 21.94
CA VAL A 89 -8.63 -7.71 22.59
C VAL A 89 -7.35 -8.15 23.29
N VAL A 90 -6.16 -7.70 22.87
CA VAL A 90 -4.89 -8.14 23.47
C VAL A 90 -3.81 -7.06 23.47
N SER A 91 -3.24 -6.80 24.64
CA SER A 91 -2.06 -5.96 24.82
C SER A 91 -0.79 -6.75 24.46
N ILE A 92 0.20 -6.10 23.88
CA ILE A 92 1.47 -6.68 23.46
C ILE A 92 2.56 -5.65 23.75
N GLY A 93 3.52 -6.03 24.58
CA GLY A 93 4.58 -5.16 25.03
C GLY A 93 4.15 -4.16 26.10
N PRO A 94 5.05 -3.23 26.49
CA PRO A 94 4.96 -2.50 27.74
C PRO A 94 4.00 -1.31 27.72
N TYR A 95 3.77 -0.71 26.56
CA TYR A 95 3.02 0.55 26.43
C TYR A 95 1.54 0.45 26.80
N HIS A 96 0.96 -0.75 26.71
CA HIS A 96 -0.43 -1.04 27.09
C HIS A 96 -0.52 -2.05 28.25
N TYR A 97 0.61 -2.40 28.85
CA TYR A 97 0.68 -3.38 29.93
C TYR A 97 -0.01 -2.95 31.25
N PRO A 98 0.09 -1.69 31.73
CA PRO A 98 -0.50 -1.34 33.02
C PRO A 98 -2.03 -1.13 32.94
N GLY A 99 -2.79 -2.11 33.43
CA GLY A 99 -4.03 -1.87 34.19
C GLY A 99 -5.38 -2.06 33.49
N ARG A 100 -6.07 -3.14 33.86
CA ARG A 100 -7.55 -3.29 33.96
C ARG A 100 -8.40 -2.75 32.80
N ASP A 101 -8.07 -3.12 31.58
CA ASP A 101 -9.11 -3.15 30.55
C ASP A 101 -9.77 -4.54 30.57
N ASP A 102 -10.90 -4.66 31.28
CA ASP A 102 -11.68 -5.90 31.32
C ASP A 102 -12.07 -6.40 29.93
N ARG A 103 -12.07 -5.53 28.91
CA ARG A 103 -12.33 -5.90 27.51
C ARG A 103 -11.26 -6.81 26.91
N LEU A 104 -10.01 -6.70 27.39
CA LEU A 104 -8.89 -7.50 26.88
C LEU A 104 -8.79 -8.88 27.58
N ARG A 105 -9.47 -9.03 28.71
CA ARG A 105 -9.28 -10.16 29.64
C ARG A 105 -9.44 -11.52 28.98
N GLU A 106 -10.43 -11.68 28.11
CA GLU A 106 -10.73 -12.96 27.46
C GLU A 106 -9.53 -13.48 26.68
N VAL A 107 -8.95 -12.67 25.79
CA VAL A 107 -7.81 -13.10 24.96
C VAL A 107 -6.50 -13.05 25.74
N GLU A 108 -6.34 -12.13 26.70
CA GLU A 108 -5.19 -12.10 27.61
C GLU A 108 -5.02 -13.44 28.36
N THR A 109 -6.12 -14.08 28.78
CA THR A 109 -6.05 -15.40 29.44
C THR A 109 -5.53 -16.52 28.54
N LEU A 110 -5.57 -16.34 27.21
CA LEU A 110 -5.06 -17.30 26.24
C LEU A 110 -3.54 -17.24 26.05
N LYS A 111 -2.86 -16.18 26.52
CA LYS A 111 -1.41 -16.06 26.35
C LYS A 111 -0.63 -17.20 26.99
N VAL A 112 -0.99 -17.58 28.22
CA VAL A 112 -0.33 -18.67 28.95
C VAL A 112 -0.49 -20.02 28.26
N PRO A 113 -1.71 -20.49 27.90
CA PRO A 113 -1.85 -21.75 27.17
C PRO A 113 -1.18 -21.72 25.79
N MET A 114 -1.19 -20.57 25.09
CA MET A 114 -0.48 -20.44 23.81
C MET A 114 1.04 -20.48 23.97
N ALA A 115 1.59 -19.87 25.01
CA ALA A 115 3.01 -19.99 25.33
C ALA A 115 3.40 -21.42 25.73
N ARG A 116 2.54 -22.11 26.49
CA ARG A 116 2.72 -23.54 26.78
C ARG A 116 2.75 -24.36 25.49
N GLN A 117 1.82 -24.13 24.57
CA GLN A 117 1.80 -24.85 23.29
C GLN A 117 3.04 -24.54 22.45
N PHE A 118 3.49 -23.28 22.41
CA PHE A 118 4.74 -22.89 21.75
C PHE A 118 5.94 -23.69 22.27
N ILE A 119 6.06 -23.83 23.60
CA ILE A 119 7.15 -24.58 24.24
C ILE A 119 7.06 -26.06 23.86
N LEU A 120 5.87 -26.67 23.93
CA LEU A 120 5.67 -28.06 23.53
C LEU A 120 6.05 -28.29 22.06
N ASP A 121 5.64 -27.39 21.17
CA ASP A 121 5.94 -27.45 19.73
C ASP A 121 7.44 -27.27 19.44
N SER A 122 8.18 -26.58 20.31
CA SER A 122 9.62 -26.41 20.17
C SER A 122 10.43 -27.65 20.55
N GLY A 123 9.84 -28.57 21.33
CA GLY A 123 10.54 -29.74 21.88
C GLY A 123 11.68 -29.42 22.87
N LYS A 124 11.77 -28.18 23.36
CA LYS A 124 12.85 -27.71 24.24
C LYS A 124 12.34 -27.43 25.65
N ASP A 125 13.27 -27.47 26.60
CA ASP A 125 13.02 -27.12 27.98
C ASP A 125 12.72 -25.62 28.14
N ILE A 126 11.76 -25.27 29.01
CA ILE A 126 11.33 -23.89 29.22
C ILE A 126 12.47 -22.99 29.74
N GLU A 127 13.34 -23.51 30.63
CA GLU A 127 14.46 -22.76 31.19
C GLU A 127 15.50 -22.45 30.12
N LEU A 128 15.70 -23.36 29.16
CA LEU A 128 16.57 -23.10 28.01
C LEU A 128 16.00 -21.99 27.13
N ILE A 129 14.69 -21.98 26.86
CA ILE A 129 14.10 -20.95 26.00
C ILE A 129 14.15 -19.59 26.71
N TYR A 130 13.83 -19.56 28.01
CA TYR A 130 13.84 -18.34 28.80
C TYR A 130 15.25 -17.75 28.92
N SER A 131 16.25 -18.56 29.26
CA SER A 131 17.65 -18.10 29.38
C SER A 131 18.25 -17.61 28.06
N GLU A 132 17.83 -18.14 26.91
CA GLU A 132 18.21 -17.61 25.59
C GLU A 132 17.51 -16.29 25.25
N LEU A 133 16.30 -16.07 25.78
CA LEU A 133 15.61 -14.78 25.67
C LEU A 133 16.29 -13.72 26.55
N GLU A 134 16.66 -14.04 27.80
CA GLU A 134 17.31 -13.10 28.72
C GLU A 134 18.53 -12.40 28.09
N LYS A 135 19.28 -13.13 27.25
CA LYS A 135 20.45 -12.59 26.51
C LYS A 135 20.12 -11.43 25.58
N VAL A 136 18.88 -11.30 25.12
CA VAL A 136 18.44 -10.22 24.20
C VAL A 136 17.56 -9.17 24.87
N ILE A 137 17.20 -9.34 26.15
CA ILE A 137 16.28 -8.44 26.86
C ILE A 137 16.85 -7.02 26.98
N GLN A 138 18.12 -6.86 27.34
CA GLN A 138 18.70 -5.54 27.46
C GLN A 138 18.66 -4.77 26.13
N THR A 139 18.99 -5.45 25.03
CA THR A 139 18.86 -4.88 23.68
C THR A 139 17.41 -4.59 23.32
N ALA A 140 16.45 -5.41 23.76
CA ALA A 140 15.03 -5.19 23.54
C ALA A 140 14.51 -3.94 24.27
N ARG A 141 15.05 -3.59 25.46
CA ARG A 141 14.68 -2.36 26.19
C ARG A 141 15.01 -1.10 25.39
N GLU A 142 16.12 -1.10 24.65
CA GLU A 142 16.56 0.03 23.81
C GLU A 142 15.60 0.37 22.65
N PHE A 143 14.61 -0.49 22.37
CA PHE A 143 13.61 -0.24 21.33
C PHE A 143 12.51 0.70 21.81
N TYR A 144 12.37 0.89 23.13
CA TYR A 144 11.33 1.71 23.74
C TYR A 144 11.92 3.00 24.32
N ASN A 145 11.05 3.97 24.61
CA ASN A 145 11.44 5.12 25.40
C ASN A 145 11.67 4.70 26.86
N GLU A 146 12.85 5.03 27.41
CA GLU A 146 13.25 4.68 28.77
C GLU A 146 12.21 5.08 29.82
N ILE A 147 11.60 6.27 29.68
CA ILE A 147 10.61 6.79 30.63
C ILE A 147 9.36 5.93 30.66
N ASP A 148 8.91 5.46 29.49
CA ASP A 148 7.69 4.65 29.36
C ASP A 148 7.85 3.25 29.99
N ILE A 149 9.07 2.73 30.05
CA ILE A 149 9.37 1.39 30.56
C ILE A 149 10.08 1.39 31.93
N ALA A 150 10.31 2.56 32.52
CA ALA A 150 11.02 2.72 33.79
C ALA A 150 10.33 2.03 34.97
N CYS A 151 9.02 1.76 34.86
CA CYS A 151 8.26 1.05 35.90
C CYS A 151 8.48 -0.46 35.93
N PHE A 152 9.11 -1.04 34.90
CA PHE A 152 9.38 -2.48 34.82
C PHE A 152 10.82 -2.79 35.20
N ASP A 153 10.99 -3.63 36.23
CA ASP A 153 12.26 -4.30 36.46
C ASP A 153 12.57 -5.30 35.31
N ASP A 154 13.81 -5.79 35.26
CA ASP A 154 14.26 -6.63 34.15
C ASP A 154 13.51 -7.96 34.07
N GLU A 155 13.11 -8.52 35.21
CA GLU A 155 12.38 -9.79 35.25
C GLU A 155 10.93 -9.63 34.80
N GLN A 156 10.26 -8.55 35.22
CA GLN A 156 8.92 -8.21 34.76
C GLN A 156 8.90 -7.95 33.25
N PHE A 157 9.89 -7.20 32.75
CA PHE A 157 10.02 -6.93 31.32
C PHE A 157 10.35 -8.21 30.54
N ALA A 158 11.25 -9.06 31.04
CA ALA A 158 11.60 -10.34 30.41
C ALA A 158 10.39 -11.29 30.32
N ARG A 159 9.62 -11.45 31.40
CA ARG A 159 8.40 -12.26 31.43
C ARG A 159 7.35 -11.76 30.43
N MET A 160 7.18 -10.44 30.34
CA MET A 160 6.27 -9.81 29.37
C MET A 160 6.71 -10.12 27.94
N MET A 161 7.99 -9.87 27.60
CA MET A 161 8.54 -10.16 26.28
C MET A 161 8.43 -11.65 25.91
N PHE A 162 8.68 -12.54 26.87
CA PHE A 162 8.57 -13.99 26.68
C PHE A 162 7.13 -14.39 26.34
N LEU A 163 6.18 -13.99 27.20
CA LEU A 163 4.78 -14.38 27.07
C LEU A 163 4.16 -13.81 25.79
N ASP A 164 4.38 -12.54 25.51
CA ASP A 164 3.85 -11.87 24.32
C ASP A 164 4.51 -12.38 23.03
N GLY A 165 5.83 -12.60 23.05
CA GLY A 165 6.56 -13.17 21.91
C GLY A 165 6.09 -14.59 21.57
N CYS A 166 5.90 -15.45 22.57
CA CYS A 166 5.35 -16.78 22.37
C CYS A 166 3.90 -16.75 21.87
N PHE A 167 3.05 -15.86 22.43
CA PHE A 167 1.68 -15.66 21.99
C PHE A 167 1.60 -15.26 20.51
N ILE A 168 2.36 -14.26 20.09
CA ILE A 168 2.42 -13.79 18.69
C ILE A 168 2.77 -14.96 17.75
N LEU A 169 3.87 -15.66 18.03
CA LEU A 169 4.36 -16.71 17.14
C LEU A 169 3.43 -17.92 17.11
N GLN A 170 2.81 -18.28 18.25
CA GLN A 170 1.83 -19.37 18.28
C GLN A 170 0.55 -18.98 17.55
N PHE A 171 0.04 -17.76 17.75
CA PHE A 171 -1.15 -17.28 17.06
C PHE A 171 -0.96 -17.31 15.55
N ILE A 172 0.17 -16.76 15.08
CA ILE A 172 0.52 -16.73 13.66
C ILE A 172 0.64 -18.15 13.09
N SER A 173 1.23 -19.08 13.84
CA SER A 173 1.30 -20.49 13.44
C SER A 173 -0.08 -21.13 13.28
N CYS A 174 -0.98 -20.91 14.25
CA CYS A 174 -2.34 -21.42 14.20
C CYS A 174 -3.12 -20.86 13.01
N VAL A 175 -3.16 -19.53 12.82
CA VAL A 175 -3.96 -18.94 11.72
C VAL A 175 -3.42 -19.24 10.31
N THR A 176 -2.15 -19.63 10.21
CA THR A 176 -1.51 -19.93 8.91
C THR A 176 -1.59 -21.42 8.56
N HIS A 177 -1.47 -22.31 9.56
CA HIS A 177 -1.34 -23.75 9.31
C HIS A 177 -2.30 -24.64 10.09
N ASN A 178 -2.79 -24.21 11.27
CA ASN A 178 -3.55 -25.04 12.20
C ASN A 178 -4.77 -24.30 12.76
N TYR A 179 -5.61 -23.72 11.89
CA TYR A 179 -6.73 -22.86 12.30
C TYR A 179 -7.74 -23.62 13.18
N GLU A 180 -7.94 -24.92 12.91
CA GLU A 180 -8.88 -25.78 13.64
C GLU A 180 -8.51 -25.96 15.12
N ASN A 181 -7.24 -25.76 15.50
CA ASN A 181 -6.77 -25.88 16.88
C ASN A 181 -6.81 -24.54 17.64
N LEU A 182 -7.29 -23.47 16.99
CA LEU A 182 -7.34 -22.14 17.60
C LEU A 182 -8.63 -22.00 18.41
N GLU A 183 -8.51 -22.02 19.74
CA GLU A 183 -9.63 -21.80 20.67
C GLU A 183 -10.01 -20.31 20.75
N MET A 184 -10.38 -19.71 19.61
CA MET A 184 -10.83 -18.34 19.48
C MET A 184 -12.00 -18.24 18.51
N SER A 185 -12.95 -17.35 18.81
CA SER A 185 -13.97 -16.96 17.83
C SER A 185 -13.35 -16.16 16.68
N ASP A 186 -13.96 -16.19 15.49
CA ASP A 186 -13.49 -15.40 14.34
C ASP A 186 -13.36 -13.89 14.66
N ARG A 187 -14.22 -13.38 15.55
CA ARG A 187 -14.17 -12.00 16.05
C ARG A 187 -12.91 -11.74 16.88
N GLN A 188 -12.54 -12.67 17.76
CA GLN A 188 -11.30 -12.58 18.53
C GLN A 188 -10.08 -12.69 17.61
N VAL A 189 -10.10 -13.60 16.63
CA VAL A 189 -9.03 -13.72 15.62
C VAL A 189 -8.84 -12.42 14.85
N ALA A 190 -9.93 -11.80 14.36
CA ALA A 190 -9.87 -10.51 13.69
C ALA A 190 -9.35 -9.39 14.63
N GLY A 191 -9.76 -9.42 15.90
CA GLY A 191 -9.25 -8.51 16.93
C GLY A 191 -7.74 -8.65 17.17
N VAL A 192 -7.24 -9.88 17.30
CA VAL A 192 -5.80 -10.13 17.48
C VAL A 192 -5.03 -9.69 16.25
N LYS A 193 -5.52 -10.01 15.04
CA LYS A 193 -4.91 -9.53 13.78
C LYS A 193 -4.79 -8.00 13.75
N ARG A 194 -5.84 -7.27 14.15
CA ARG A 194 -5.80 -5.81 14.29
C ARG A 194 -4.75 -5.37 15.31
N ASP A 195 -4.77 -5.97 16.50
CA ASP A 195 -3.93 -5.55 17.63
C ASP A 195 -2.43 -5.81 17.38
N LEU A 196 -2.10 -6.83 16.60
CA LEU A 196 -0.74 -7.11 16.12
C LEU A 196 -0.20 -6.02 15.18
N LEU A 197 -1.07 -5.18 14.62
CA LEU A 197 -0.74 -4.12 13.66
C LEU A 197 -0.84 -2.72 14.28
N LEU A 198 -0.84 -2.60 15.61
CA LEU A 198 -0.76 -1.31 16.31
C LEU A 198 0.69 -0.98 16.68
N LEU A 199 1.14 0.24 16.39
CA LEU A 199 2.53 0.68 16.56
C LEU A 199 2.98 0.61 18.02
N GLU A 200 2.09 0.96 18.94
CA GLU A 200 2.35 0.90 20.39
C GLU A 200 2.08 -0.47 21.00
N ASN A 201 1.69 -1.47 20.21
CA ASN A 201 1.36 -2.82 20.67
C ASN A 201 2.31 -3.84 20.03
N GLN A 202 3.62 -3.61 20.15
CA GLN A 202 4.66 -4.36 19.45
C GLN A 202 5.64 -4.99 20.43
N VAL A 203 6.28 -6.07 19.98
CA VAL A 203 7.46 -6.68 20.63
C VAL A 203 8.67 -6.48 19.71
N PRO A 204 9.88 -6.20 20.24
CA PRO A 204 11.08 -6.04 19.43
C PRO A 204 11.37 -7.30 18.64
N PHE A 205 11.69 -7.14 17.37
CA PHE A 205 11.98 -8.25 16.49
C PHE A 205 13.12 -9.17 16.96
N PRO A 206 14.17 -8.70 17.67
CA PRO A 206 15.16 -9.59 18.28
C PRO A 206 14.56 -10.63 19.25
N VAL A 207 13.49 -10.28 19.98
CA VAL A 207 12.76 -11.23 20.84
C VAL A 207 12.12 -12.31 19.99
N LEU A 208 11.36 -11.91 18.95
CA LEU A 208 10.73 -12.85 18.03
C LEU A 208 11.76 -13.74 17.33
N GLN A 209 12.90 -13.18 16.91
CA GLN A 209 13.96 -13.93 16.28
C GLN A 209 14.59 -14.96 17.21
N SER A 210 14.86 -14.59 18.46
CA SER A 210 15.39 -15.53 19.47
C SER A 210 14.43 -16.72 19.63
N LEU A 211 13.15 -16.44 19.83
CA LEU A 211 12.11 -17.47 19.96
C LEU A 211 11.94 -18.33 18.69
N MET A 212 11.92 -17.73 17.50
CA MET A 212 11.84 -18.45 16.23
C MET A 212 13.03 -19.38 16.02
N LYS A 213 14.26 -18.91 16.30
CA LYS A 213 15.48 -19.72 16.20
C LYS A 213 15.43 -20.93 17.13
N LEU A 214 14.81 -20.77 18.30
CA LEU A 214 14.63 -21.85 19.26
C LEU A 214 13.58 -22.85 18.78
N ARG A 215 12.49 -22.39 18.18
CA ARG A 215 11.42 -23.27 17.70
C ARG A 215 11.75 -24.01 16.39
N TYR A 216 12.47 -23.39 15.46
CA TYR A 216 12.57 -23.88 14.06
C TYR A 216 13.95 -24.46 13.63
N GLU A 217 14.93 -24.61 14.52
CA GLU A 217 16.27 -25.20 14.28
C GLU A 217 17.12 -24.65 13.10
N LYS A 218 18.42 -24.98 13.08
CA LYS A 218 19.46 -24.35 12.23
C LYS A 218 19.36 -24.61 10.72
N ASN A 219 18.63 -25.64 10.28
CA ASN A 219 18.47 -25.95 8.85
C ASN A 219 17.25 -25.25 8.22
N GLU A 220 16.43 -24.58 9.04
CA GLU A 220 15.21 -23.89 8.64
C GLU A 220 15.10 -22.48 9.28
N ALA A 221 16.22 -21.77 9.42
CA ALA A 221 16.23 -20.41 9.97
C ALA A 221 15.29 -19.44 9.22
N ASP A 222 14.94 -19.75 7.97
CA ASP A 222 13.97 -19.00 7.17
C ASP A 222 12.50 -19.37 7.45
N HIS A 223 12.20 -20.47 8.17
CA HIS A 223 10.82 -20.92 8.36
C HIS A 223 10.01 -19.96 9.23
N GLY A 224 10.55 -19.50 10.35
CA GLY A 224 9.88 -18.51 11.19
C GLY A 224 9.62 -17.20 10.44
N MET A 225 10.60 -16.73 9.66
CA MET A 225 10.44 -15.56 8.80
C MET A 225 9.39 -15.79 7.71
N LYS A 226 9.40 -16.97 7.09
CA LYS A 226 8.42 -17.35 6.08
C LYS A 226 7.02 -17.39 6.66
N LEU A 227 6.85 -17.93 7.87
CA LEU A 227 5.58 -17.93 8.60
C LEU A 227 5.05 -16.51 8.83
N LEU A 228 5.91 -15.60 9.30
CA LEU A 228 5.56 -14.18 9.47
C LEU A 228 5.18 -13.51 8.15
N ASN A 229 5.96 -13.73 7.10
CA ASN A 229 5.67 -13.18 5.76
C ASN A 229 4.39 -13.76 5.16
N ASP A 230 4.14 -15.05 5.30
CA ASP A 230 2.93 -15.72 4.82
C ASP A 230 1.70 -15.19 5.57
N PHE A 231 1.81 -14.95 6.87
CA PHE A 231 0.77 -14.28 7.65
C PHE A 231 0.50 -12.86 7.14
N LEU A 232 1.52 -12.00 7.08
CA LEU A 232 1.33 -10.62 6.61
C LEU A 232 0.79 -10.59 5.18
N PHE A 233 1.29 -11.45 4.29
CA PHE A 233 0.87 -11.43 2.90
C PHE A 233 -0.53 -12.02 2.69
N TYR A 234 -0.81 -13.24 3.17
CA TYR A 234 -2.07 -13.93 2.87
C TYR A 234 -3.20 -13.58 3.83
N GLN A 235 -2.87 -13.18 5.06
CA GLN A 235 -3.89 -12.88 6.08
C GLN A 235 -4.18 -11.39 6.20
N ILE A 236 -3.21 -10.52 5.84
CA ILE A 236 -3.36 -9.05 5.95
C ILE A 236 -3.44 -8.39 4.57
N LEU A 237 -2.46 -8.59 3.69
CA LEU A 237 -2.37 -7.85 2.42
C LEU A 237 -3.31 -8.37 1.32
N ASN A 238 -3.48 -9.69 1.22
CA ASN A 238 -4.24 -10.32 0.14
C ASN A 238 -5.08 -11.49 0.67
N PRO A 239 -6.10 -11.21 1.50
CA PRO A 239 -7.07 -12.23 1.90
C PRO A 239 -7.73 -12.76 0.62
N ARG A 240 -7.45 -14.03 0.28
CA ARG A 240 -7.87 -14.63 -0.98
C ARG A 240 -9.39 -14.62 -1.08
N ASP A 241 -9.91 -13.71 -1.90
CA ASP A 241 -11.22 -13.84 -2.55
C ASP A 241 -11.29 -12.82 -3.69
N GLN A 242 -10.58 -13.09 -4.79
CA GLN A 242 -10.91 -12.47 -6.07
C GLN A 242 -11.24 -13.54 -7.11
N PRO A 243 -12.44 -13.53 -7.70
CA PRO A 243 -12.68 -14.22 -8.95
C PRO A 243 -11.83 -13.55 -10.03
N LEU A 244 -10.94 -14.33 -10.65
CA LEU A 244 -10.18 -13.92 -11.84
C LEU A 244 -11.15 -13.45 -12.92
N CYS A 245 -11.33 -12.14 -13.06
CA CYS A 245 -12.11 -11.59 -14.16
C CYS A 245 -11.29 -11.74 -15.45
N THR A 246 -11.36 -12.92 -16.04
CA THR A 246 -10.69 -13.24 -17.30
C THR A 246 -11.23 -12.36 -18.43
N ARG A 247 -10.30 -11.70 -19.12
CA ARG A 247 -10.37 -11.23 -20.52
C ARG A 247 -11.51 -10.26 -20.87
N ARG A 248 -11.21 -8.96 -20.79
CA ARG A 248 -11.86 -7.93 -21.63
C ARG A 248 -11.03 -7.46 -22.84
N LEU A 249 -9.77 -7.91 -22.94
CA LEU A 249 -8.80 -7.47 -23.97
C LEU A 249 -8.92 -8.15 -25.35
N LEU A 250 -10.00 -8.88 -25.62
CA LEU A 250 -10.24 -9.42 -26.98
C LEU A 250 -11.16 -8.54 -27.82
N TRP A 251 -11.93 -7.63 -27.22
CA TRP A 251 -12.90 -6.82 -27.96
C TRP A 251 -12.23 -5.65 -28.71
N SER A 252 -11.32 -4.89 -28.08
CA SER A 252 -10.66 -3.77 -28.78
C SER A 252 -9.84 -4.21 -30.00
N GLY A 253 -9.21 -5.39 -29.95
CA GLY A 253 -8.49 -5.98 -31.09
C GLY A 253 -9.41 -6.51 -32.19
N LEU A 254 -10.56 -7.11 -31.83
CA LEU A 254 -11.52 -7.64 -32.81
C LEU A 254 -12.11 -6.53 -33.67
N TRP A 255 -12.35 -5.35 -33.09
CA TRP A 255 -12.95 -4.23 -33.80
C TRP A 255 -11.98 -3.62 -34.81
N ILE A 256 -10.68 -3.55 -34.50
CA ILE A 256 -9.64 -3.14 -35.45
C ILE A 256 -9.54 -4.15 -36.61
N VAL A 257 -9.63 -5.45 -36.32
CA VAL A 257 -9.64 -6.50 -37.35
C VAL A 257 -10.90 -6.39 -38.22
N SER A 258 -12.08 -6.16 -37.63
CA SER A 258 -13.31 -5.92 -38.37
C SER A 258 -13.26 -4.62 -39.21
N LEU A 259 -12.68 -3.53 -38.68
CA LEU A 259 -12.47 -2.28 -39.42
C LEU A 259 -11.52 -2.47 -40.60
N LEU A 260 -10.42 -3.20 -40.39
CA LEU A 260 -9.46 -3.54 -41.45
C LEU A 260 -10.09 -4.43 -42.50
N LEU A 261 -10.93 -5.40 -42.12
CA LEU A 261 -11.66 -6.24 -43.05
C LEU A 261 -12.71 -5.44 -43.84
N ILE A 262 -13.42 -4.50 -43.21
CA ILE A 262 -14.37 -3.61 -43.89
C ILE A 262 -13.64 -2.65 -44.84
N PHE A 263 -12.51 -2.10 -44.41
CA PHE A 263 -11.65 -1.24 -45.25
C PHE A 263 -11.07 -2.00 -46.44
N PHE A 264 -10.62 -3.25 -46.24
CA PHE A 264 -10.19 -4.14 -47.33
C PHE A 264 -11.34 -4.50 -48.27
N SER A 265 -12.56 -4.67 -47.74
CA SER A 265 -13.76 -4.97 -48.53
C SER A 265 -14.24 -3.76 -49.33
N LEU A 266 -14.01 -2.53 -48.84
CA LEU A 266 -14.32 -1.28 -49.55
C LEU A 266 -13.24 -0.92 -50.58
N ALA A 267 -11.98 -1.25 -50.30
CA ALA A 267 -10.88 -1.13 -51.27
C ALA A 267 -11.03 -2.11 -52.45
N PHE A 268 -11.76 -3.22 -52.26
CA PHE A 268 -12.11 -4.20 -53.29
C PHE A 268 -12.94 -3.60 -54.46
N PHE A 269 -13.61 -2.46 -54.24
CA PHE A 269 -14.49 -1.83 -55.23
C PHE A 269 -13.78 -0.90 -56.23
N PHE A 270 -12.51 -0.55 -55.99
CA PHE A 270 -11.73 0.30 -56.88
C PHE A 270 -10.67 -0.53 -57.62
N GLU A 271 -11.01 -0.92 -58.85
CA GLU A 271 -10.08 -1.57 -59.76
C GLU A 271 -8.80 -0.74 -59.99
N SER A 272 -7.65 -1.40 -59.92
CA SER A 272 -6.69 -1.41 -61.04
C SER A 272 -5.55 -2.37 -60.72
N ALA A 273 -5.20 -3.21 -61.70
CA ALA A 273 -4.01 -4.02 -62.00
C ALA A 273 -2.86 -4.30 -60.99
N PHE A 274 -2.73 -3.63 -59.85
CA PHE A 274 -1.71 -3.88 -58.82
C PHE A 274 -1.94 -5.13 -57.97
N PHE A 275 -3.13 -5.74 -58.06
CA PHE A 275 -3.56 -6.83 -57.17
C PHE A 275 -2.89 -8.18 -57.47
N LEU A 276 -2.52 -8.47 -58.72
CA LEU A 276 -1.92 -9.76 -59.09
C LEU A 276 -0.49 -9.92 -58.52
N VAL A 277 0.21 -8.81 -58.30
CA VAL A 277 1.57 -8.78 -57.73
C VAL A 277 1.55 -8.94 -56.21
N ILE A 278 0.48 -8.50 -55.54
CA ILE A 278 0.31 -8.66 -54.08
C ILE A 278 -0.23 -10.05 -53.74
N LEU A 279 -1.06 -10.65 -54.60
CA LEU A 279 -1.60 -12.00 -54.40
C LEU A 279 -0.50 -13.07 -54.42
N THR A 280 0.46 -12.99 -55.35
CA THR A 280 1.58 -13.94 -55.42
C THR A 280 2.56 -13.79 -54.24
N SER A 281 2.65 -12.58 -53.67
CA SER A 281 3.48 -12.28 -52.51
C SER A 281 2.85 -12.71 -51.18
N THR A 282 1.52 -12.80 -51.10
CA THR A 282 0.77 -13.13 -49.87
C THR A 282 0.39 -14.61 -49.76
N VAL A 283 0.31 -15.33 -50.89
CA VAL A 283 0.05 -16.79 -50.90
C VAL A 283 1.23 -17.59 -50.31
N ILE A 284 2.46 -17.07 -50.33
CA ILE A 284 3.62 -17.69 -49.67
C ILE A 284 3.62 -17.42 -48.14
N GLY A 285 2.87 -16.42 -47.66
CA GLY A 285 2.80 -16.06 -46.24
C GLY A 285 1.71 -16.76 -45.42
N LEU A 286 0.79 -17.48 -46.07
CA LEU A 286 -0.39 -18.09 -45.43
C LEU A 286 -0.32 -19.61 -45.26
N SER A 287 0.84 -20.25 -45.49
CA SER A 287 1.02 -21.67 -45.18
C SER A 287 1.39 -21.92 -43.71
N LEU A 288 0.60 -21.41 -42.76
CA LEU A 288 0.70 -21.84 -41.35
C LEU A 288 -0.60 -21.59 -40.57
N PRO A 289 -1.56 -22.53 -40.63
CA PRO A 289 -2.55 -22.58 -39.56
C PRO A 289 -2.81 -23.97 -38.94
N ASP A 290 -1.96 -24.98 -39.13
CA ASP A 290 -2.23 -26.29 -38.51
C ASP A 290 -1.58 -26.48 -37.12
N ARG A 291 -0.55 -25.70 -36.81
CA ARG A 291 0.10 -25.70 -35.48
C ARG A 291 -0.56 -24.72 -34.49
N ILE A 292 -1.07 -23.59 -34.98
CA ILE A 292 -1.72 -22.57 -34.14
C ILE A 292 -3.12 -23.03 -33.74
N LEU A 293 -3.87 -23.66 -34.65
CA LEU A 293 -5.19 -24.21 -34.35
C LEU A 293 -5.12 -25.36 -33.33
N ARG A 294 -4.08 -26.20 -33.40
CA ARG A 294 -3.81 -27.23 -32.36
C ARG A 294 -3.42 -26.66 -31.00
N LEU A 295 -2.71 -25.53 -30.95
CA LEU A 295 -2.40 -24.81 -29.72
C LEU A 295 -3.63 -24.16 -29.07
N ILE A 296 -4.63 -23.78 -29.87
CA ILE A 296 -5.89 -23.18 -29.38
C ILE A 296 -6.88 -24.27 -28.93
N LEU A 297 -6.94 -25.40 -29.62
CA LEU A 297 -7.91 -26.47 -29.32
C LEU A 297 -7.43 -27.47 -28.26
N THR A 298 -6.12 -27.67 -28.10
CA THR A 298 -5.60 -28.46 -26.97
C THR A 298 -5.39 -27.56 -25.75
N GLY A 299 -6.51 -27.10 -25.19
CA GLY A 299 -6.57 -26.47 -23.88
C GLY A 299 -6.09 -27.44 -22.80
N LYS A 300 -4.77 -27.54 -22.63
CA LYS A 300 -4.15 -28.23 -21.50
C LYS A 300 -4.59 -27.44 -20.27
N LYS A 301 -5.58 -27.96 -19.53
CA LYS A 301 -5.92 -27.53 -18.18
C LYS A 301 -4.63 -27.60 -17.36
N ARG A 302 -3.91 -26.48 -17.25
CA ARG A 302 -2.93 -26.29 -16.20
C ARG A 302 -3.74 -26.07 -14.95
N LYS A 303 -3.86 -27.12 -14.12
CA LYS A 303 -3.98 -26.92 -12.68
C LYS A 303 -2.84 -25.97 -12.31
N ALA A 304 -3.17 -24.76 -11.88
CA ALA A 304 -2.19 -23.86 -11.28
C ALA A 304 -1.71 -24.55 -10.01
N SER A 305 -0.66 -25.35 -10.14
CA SER A 305 0.14 -25.78 -9.01
C SER A 305 0.75 -24.50 -8.44
N ALA A 306 0.52 -24.25 -7.15
CA ALA A 306 1.25 -23.24 -6.39
C ALA A 306 2.75 -23.49 -6.61
N SER A 307 3.40 -22.62 -7.38
CA SER A 307 4.79 -22.79 -7.77
C SER A 307 5.39 -21.45 -8.11
N GLY A 308 6.30 -20.99 -7.23
CA GLY A 308 7.44 -20.15 -7.61
C GLY A 308 7.21 -18.65 -7.62
N TYR A 309 6.65 -18.08 -6.56
CA TYR A 309 6.97 -16.69 -6.22
C TYR A 309 8.19 -16.73 -5.29
N ASP A 310 9.28 -16.11 -5.74
CA ASP A 310 10.49 -15.89 -4.94
C ASP A 310 10.23 -14.66 -4.05
N TRP A 311 9.71 -14.91 -2.85
CA TRP A 311 9.26 -13.90 -1.88
C TRP A 311 10.39 -13.37 -0.99
N HIS A 312 11.65 -13.59 -1.34
CA HIS A 312 12.79 -13.08 -0.58
C HIS A 312 13.01 -11.57 -0.82
N CYS A 313 12.00 -10.74 -0.54
CA CYS A 313 12.22 -9.35 -0.15
C CYS A 313 12.60 -9.36 1.33
N GLN A 314 13.82 -9.80 1.64
CA GLN A 314 14.37 -9.54 2.97
C GLN A 314 14.83 -8.08 2.99
N PRO A 315 14.36 -7.27 3.95
CA PRO A 315 14.86 -5.91 4.09
C PRO A 315 16.38 -5.94 4.28
N ALA A 316 17.09 -4.95 3.72
CA ALA A 316 18.55 -4.89 3.75
C ALA A 316 19.12 -4.82 5.19
N GLN A 317 18.28 -4.47 6.15
CA GLN A 317 18.47 -4.57 7.59
C GLN A 317 17.28 -5.31 8.20
N GLN A 318 17.52 -6.00 9.32
CA GLN A 318 16.47 -6.69 10.06
C GLN A 318 15.43 -5.69 10.59
N PRO A 319 14.12 -5.96 10.43
CA PRO A 319 13.08 -5.04 10.88
C PRO A 319 13.11 -4.90 12.40
N ALA A 320 12.72 -3.75 12.94
CA ALA A 320 12.69 -3.56 14.39
C ALA A 320 11.47 -4.19 15.06
N HIS A 321 10.34 -4.32 14.36
CA HIS A 321 9.08 -4.90 14.84
C HIS A 321 8.19 -5.33 13.65
N VAL A 322 6.99 -5.86 13.93
CA VAL A 322 6.09 -6.43 12.90
C VAL A 322 5.56 -5.34 11.94
N ILE A 323 5.21 -4.15 12.44
CA ILE A 323 4.80 -3.04 11.55
C ILE A 323 5.89 -2.62 10.56
N GLU A 324 7.16 -2.55 10.96
CA GLU A 324 8.24 -2.23 10.02
C GLU A 324 8.37 -3.32 8.94
N LEU A 325 8.21 -4.58 9.32
CA LEU A 325 8.15 -5.67 8.35
C LEU A 325 6.97 -5.49 7.37
N LEU A 326 5.76 -5.20 7.87
CA LEU A 326 4.59 -4.92 7.03
C LEU A 326 4.81 -3.72 6.11
N HIS A 327 5.36 -2.63 6.63
CA HIS A 327 5.71 -1.42 5.87
C HIS A 327 6.68 -1.74 4.73
N SER A 328 7.72 -2.54 5.02
CA SER A 328 8.68 -2.99 3.99
C SER A 328 8.00 -3.82 2.90
N LEU A 329 7.05 -4.69 3.25
CA LEU A 329 6.28 -5.50 2.29
C LEU A 329 5.36 -4.63 1.42
N PHE A 330 4.76 -3.58 1.98
CA PHE A 330 3.95 -2.62 1.23
C PHE A 330 4.78 -1.79 0.24
N ILE A 331 6.04 -1.48 0.56
CA ILE A 331 6.92 -0.68 -0.31
C ILE A 331 7.63 -1.55 -1.36
N CYS A 332 7.84 -2.84 -1.09
CA CYS A 332 8.54 -3.73 -2.00
C CYS A 332 7.79 -3.90 -3.33
N SER A 333 8.26 -3.19 -4.37
CA SER A 333 7.84 -3.41 -5.76
C SER A 333 8.36 -4.78 -6.21
N HIS A 334 7.48 -5.77 -6.28
CA HIS A 334 7.81 -7.06 -6.87
C HIS A 334 8.00 -6.87 -8.37
N LYS A 335 9.24 -6.61 -8.81
CA LYS A 335 9.62 -6.78 -10.21
C LYS A 335 9.46 -8.25 -10.55
N SER A 336 8.27 -8.65 -11.01
CA SER A 336 8.10 -9.97 -11.60
C SER A 336 9.16 -10.12 -12.69
N LYS A 337 10.11 -11.03 -12.52
CA LYS A 337 10.92 -11.53 -13.63
C LYS A 337 10.05 -12.45 -14.47
N VAL A 338 8.94 -11.93 -14.99
CA VAL A 338 8.40 -12.48 -16.23
C VAL A 338 9.46 -12.11 -17.26
N LYS A 339 10.30 -13.08 -17.62
CA LYS A 339 11.01 -13.08 -18.90
C LYS A 339 9.94 -13.09 -19.98
N SER A 340 9.27 -11.95 -20.21
CA SER A 340 8.71 -11.67 -21.51
C SER A 340 9.92 -11.52 -22.40
N SER A 341 10.27 -12.61 -23.09
CA SER A 341 11.06 -12.47 -24.30
C SER A 341 10.46 -11.31 -25.10
N PRO A 342 11.25 -10.34 -25.56
CA PRO A 342 10.71 -9.29 -26.40
C PRO A 342 10.11 -10.02 -27.61
N ARG A 343 8.78 -10.00 -27.71
CA ARG A 343 8.11 -10.42 -28.93
C ARG A 343 8.68 -9.50 -30.00
N ARG A 344 9.49 -10.07 -30.90
CA ARG A 344 9.90 -9.43 -32.15
C ARG A 344 8.65 -9.24 -32.99
N TYR A 345 7.87 -8.22 -32.71
CA TYR A 345 6.93 -7.67 -33.67
C TYR A 345 7.67 -6.68 -34.54
N GLY A 346 7.91 -7.10 -35.79
CA GLY A 346 8.06 -6.26 -36.97
C GLY A 346 9.15 -5.18 -36.95
N ARG A 347 10.25 -5.46 -37.66
CA ARG A 347 11.20 -4.45 -38.19
C ARG A 347 10.55 -3.35 -39.07
N CYS A 348 9.23 -3.39 -39.27
CA CYS A 348 8.49 -2.44 -40.10
C CYS A 348 7.96 -1.23 -39.29
N LEU A 349 7.59 -1.41 -38.00
CA LEU A 349 7.16 -0.28 -37.16
C LEU A 349 8.32 0.65 -36.77
N SER A 350 9.54 0.12 -36.64
CA SER A 350 10.70 0.98 -36.36
C SER A 350 11.00 1.93 -37.52
N TYR A 351 10.76 1.52 -38.76
CA TYR A 351 10.97 2.39 -39.93
C TYR A 351 9.99 3.57 -39.93
N LEU A 352 8.70 3.33 -39.63
CA LEU A 352 7.69 4.38 -39.52
C LEU A 352 7.98 5.36 -38.36
N VAL A 353 8.43 4.86 -37.20
CA VAL A 353 8.85 5.70 -36.06
C VAL A 353 10.11 6.51 -36.38
N THR A 354 11.02 5.98 -37.20
CA THR A 354 12.26 6.68 -37.61
C THR A 354 11.98 7.73 -38.69
N CYS A 355 11.03 7.49 -39.59
CA CYS A 355 10.53 8.47 -40.55
C CYS A 355 9.78 9.62 -39.87
N TYR A 356 9.00 9.35 -38.83
CA TYR A 356 8.27 10.39 -38.08
C TYR A 356 9.20 11.32 -37.28
N LYS A 357 10.31 10.78 -36.73
CA LYS A 357 11.35 11.57 -36.04
C LYS A 357 12.14 12.52 -36.97
N LYS A 358 12.10 12.32 -38.29
CA LYS A 358 12.76 13.20 -39.28
C LYS A 358 11.89 14.40 -39.70
N ILE A 359 10.59 14.40 -39.39
CA ILE A 359 9.64 15.43 -39.87
C ILE A 359 9.33 16.48 -38.79
N ILE A 360 9.60 16.19 -37.52
CA ILE A 360 9.44 17.15 -36.42
C ILE A 360 10.82 17.78 -36.14
N PRO A 361 11.03 19.09 -36.36
CA PRO A 361 12.28 19.73 -35.94
C PRO A 361 12.44 19.55 -34.43
N ALA A 362 13.63 19.11 -34.01
CA ALA A 362 14.00 19.02 -32.61
C ALA A 362 13.83 20.41 -31.98
N LYS A 363 12.77 20.57 -31.18
CA LYS A 363 12.58 21.77 -30.39
C LYS A 363 13.67 21.75 -29.33
N GLN A 364 14.58 22.73 -29.40
CA GLN A 364 15.58 22.98 -28.37
C GLN A 364 14.94 22.89 -26.99
N GLU A 365 15.62 22.21 -26.06
CA GLU A 365 15.34 22.27 -24.63
C GLU A 365 15.44 23.73 -24.20
N THR A 366 14.33 24.45 -24.33
CA THR A 366 14.14 25.72 -23.65
C THR A 366 14.05 25.39 -22.19
N VAL A 367 14.99 25.93 -21.42
CA VAL A 367 14.91 26.08 -19.97
C VAL A 367 13.56 26.74 -19.66
N VAL A 368 12.54 25.93 -19.38
CA VAL A 368 11.22 26.43 -19.02
C VAL A 368 11.31 26.87 -17.56
N SER A 369 11.20 28.18 -17.40
CA SER A 369 11.01 28.89 -16.15
C SER A 369 9.96 28.22 -15.28
N ARG A 370 10.26 28.18 -13.96
CA ARG A 370 9.40 27.78 -12.84
C ARG A 370 7.92 28.19 -13.03
N GLU A 371 7.13 27.35 -13.69
CA GLU A 371 5.67 27.47 -13.71
C GLU A 371 5.07 26.44 -12.74
N SER A 372 4.58 26.99 -11.62
CA SER A 372 3.63 26.44 -10.65
C SER A 372 3.55 24.92 -10.54
N ARG A 373 4.21 24.38 -9.50
CA ARG A 373 4.02 23.00 -9.02
C ARG A 373 2.56 22.85 -8.55
N GLY A 374 1.70 22.30 -9.39
CA GLY A 374 0.42 21.76 -8.94
C GLY A 374 0.69 20.48 -8.16
N HIS A 375 0.66 20.56 -6.83
CA HIS A 375 1.02 19.49 -5.89
C HIS A 375 -0.08 18.42 -5.71
N TYR A 376 -1.26 18.59 -6.34
CA TYR A 376 -2.42 17.71 -6.19
C TYR A 376 -2.95 17.22 -7.55
N LEU A 377 -3.49 16.00 -7.56
CA LEU A 377 -4.41 15.53 -8.60
C LEU A 377 -5.79 16.11 -8.27
N TYR A 378 -6.37 16.88 -9.18
CA TYR A 378 -7.71 17.48 -8.99
C TYR A 378 -8.81 16.64 -9.65
N TYR A 379 -8.61 15.33 -9.77
CA TYR A 379 -9.48 14.48 -10.58
C TYR A 379 -9.82 13.18 -9.85
N SER A 380 -11.06 13.07 -9.41
CA SER A 380 -11.66 11.82 -8.97
C SER A 380 -11.77 10.77 -10.07
N ALA A 381 -11.99 9.52 -9.67
CA ALA A 381 -12.04 8.37 -10.55
C ALA A 381 -13.08 8.54 -11.67
N LYS A 382 -14.27 9.07 -11.34
CA LYS A 382 -15.32 9.38 -12.32
C LYS A 382 -14.87 10.45 -13.33
N ASN A 383 -14.14 11.46 -12.89
CA ASN A 383 -13.65 12.55 -13.75
C ASN A 383 -12.57 12.04 -14.70
N LEU A 384 -11.64 11.22 -14.18
CA LEU A 384 -10.62 10.55 -14.99
C LEU A 384 -11.24 9.61 -16.04
N LYS A 385 -12.29 8.87 -15.66
CA LYS A 385 -13.04 8.02 -16.60
C LYS A 385 -13.68 8.82 -17.73
N ARG A 386 -14.23 10.01 -17.45
CA ARG A 386 -14.84 10.90 -18.46
C ARG A 386 -13.83 11.38 -19.50
N VAL A 387 -12.57 11.56 -19.10
CA VAL A 387 -11.50 11.98 -20.02
C VAL A 387 -10.75 10.82 -20.69
N GLY A 388 -11.27 9.59 -20.61
CA GLY A 388 -10.71 8.42 -21.31
C GLY A 388 -9.57 7.72 -20.56
N ILE A 389 -9.47 7.92 -19.24
CA ILE A 389 -8.55 7.16 -18.38
C ILE A 389 -9.29 5.97 -17.77
N HIS A 390 -8.72 4.78 -17.93
CA HIS A 390 -9.26 3.52 -17.43
C HIS A 390 -8.41 2.99 -16.29
N PHE A 391 -9.08 2.38 -15.31
CA PHE A 391 -8.42 1.80 -14.13
C PHE A 391 -8.21 0.30 -14.28
N MET A 392 -7.06 -0.18 -13.85
CA MET A 392 -6.69 -1.60 -13.85
C MET A 392 -5.96 -1.98 -12.56
N PRO A 393 -6.13 -3.21 -12.05
CA PRO A 393 -5.36 -3.67 -10.90
C PRO A 393 -3.89 -3.90 -11.30
N SER A 394 -2.97 -3.54 -10.42
CA SER A 394 -1.56 -3.89 -10.51
C SER A 394 -1.38 -5.41 -10.35
N GLN A 395 -0.26 -5.92 -10.83
CA GLN A 395 0.11 -7.33 -10.65
C GLN A 395 0.64 -7.64 -9.24
N THR A 396 0.78 -6.61 -8.41
CA THR A 396 1.38 -6.65 -7.08
C THR A 396 0.49 -5.93 -6.08
N SER A 397 0.63 -6.27 -4.80
CA SER A 397 0.00 -5.58 -3.67
C SER A 397 0.84 -4.43 -3.10
N GLY A 398 2.01 -4.15 -3.69
CA GLY A 398 2.89 -3.08 -3.23
C GLY A 398 2.30 -1.70 -3.56
N LEU A 399 2.17 -0.82 -2.57
CA LEU A 399 1.53 0.50 -2.72
C LEU A 399 2.24 1.37 -3.77
N MET A 400 3.56 1.20 -3.90
CA MET A 400 4.40 1.92 -4.85
C MET A 400 4.17 1.53 -6.31
N ASP A 401 3.46 0.43 -6.59
CA ASP A 401 3.22 -0.05 -7.94
C ASP A 401 2.02 0.65 -8.62
N VAL A 402 2.01 1.99 -8.54
CA VAL A 402 1.11 2.85 -9.31
C VAL A 402 1.77 3.24 -10.63
N LYS A 403 1.12 2.95 -11.77
CA LYS A 403 1.65 3.26 -13.10
C LYS A 403 0.61 3.91 -13.98
N PHE A 404 1.01 4.91 -14.74
CA PHE A 404 0.16 5.52 -15.75
C PHE A 404 0.75 5.35 -17.15
N ASN A 405 -0.02 4.71 -18.03
CA ASN A 405 0.33 4.50 -19.42
C ASN A 405 -0.62 5.30 -20.30
N SER A 406 -0.13 6.39 -20.91
CA SER A 406 -0.92 7.13 -21.90
C SER A 406 -0.71 6.55 -23.29
N SER A 407 -1.80 6.19 -23.94
CA SER A 407 -1.87 5.96 -25.39
C SER A 407 -2.26 7.24 -26.13
N PHE A 408 -2.38 7.14 -27.46
CA PHE A 408 -2.75 8.28 -28.32
C PHE A 408 -4.12 8.86 -27.94
N LEU A 409 -5.11 8.01 -27.64
CA LEU A 409 -6.50 8.41 -27.34
C LEU A 409 -6.95 8.11 -25.90
N GLU A 410 -6.36 7.11 -25.25
CA GLU A 410 -6.79 6.63 -23.93
C GLU A 410 -5.63 6.62 -22.94
N GLY A 411 -5.93 6.60 -21.64
CA GLY A 411 -4.98 6.39 -20.57
C GLY A 411 -5.32 5.14 -19.77
N ALA A 412 -4.32 4.46 -19.24
CA ALA A 412 -4.50 3.36 -18.29
C ALA A 412 -3.76 3.68 -17.00
N LEU A 413 -4.49 3.72 -15.89
CA LEU A 413 -3.96 3.87 -14.54
C LEU A 413 -4.02 2.52 -13.83
N GLU A 414 -2.84 1.94 -13.59
CA GLU A 414 -2.66 0.71 -12.83
C GLU A 414 -2.51 1.05 -11.35
N LEU A 415 -3.33 0.43 -10.50
CA LEU A 415 -3.36 0.66 -9.05
C LEU A 415 -3.24 -0.66 -8.28
N PRO A 416 -2.48 -0.69 -7.17
CA PRO A 416 -2.48 -1.83 -6.24
C PRO A 416 -3.89 -2.14 -5.76
N SER A 417 -4.24 -3.43 -5.74
CA SER A 417 -5.50 -3.88 -5.18
C SER A 417 -5.45 -3.82 -3.66
N LEU A 418 -6.47 -3.22 -3.06
CA LEU A 418 -6.61 -3.05 -1.61
C LEU A 418 -7.93 -3.64 -1.13
N THR A 419 -7.83 -4.47 -0.11
CA THR A 419 -9.00 -5.00 0.60
C THR A 419 -9.36 -4.06 1.74
N ILE A 420 -10.62 -3.64 1.82
CA ILE A 420 -11.15 -2.76 2.85
C ILE A 420 -12.02 -3.57 3.82
N ASP A 421 -11.59 -3.63 5.06
CA ASP A 421 -12.24 -4.30 6.19
C ASP A 421 -12.19 -3.43 7.46
N VAL A 422 -12.69 -3.96 8.58
CA VAL A 422 -12.71 -3.28 9.88
C VAL A 422 -11.31 -2.94 10.45
N SER A 423 -10.26 -3.63 9.97
CA SER A 423 -8.87 -3.47 10.43
C SER A 423 -8.06 -2.51 9.54
N THR A 424 -8.59 -2.16 8.37
CA THR A 424 -7.90 -1.34 7.37
C THR A 424 -7.60 0.07 7.88
N LYS A 425 -8.57 0.74 8.53
CA LYS A 425 -8.37 2.08 9.12
C LYS A 425 -7.25 2.06 10.18
N PRO A 426 -7.32 1.21 11.23
CA PRO A 426 -6.22 1.08 12.19
C PRO A 426 -4.87 0.77 11.53
N MET A 427 -4.82 -0.21 10.61
CA MET A 427 -3.57 -0.61 9.96
C MET A 427 -2.92 0.57 9.23
N LEU A 428 -3.68 1.29 8.39
CA LEU A 428 -3.15 2.43 7.62
C LEU A 428 -2.67 3.55 8.55
N LEU A 429 -3.46 3.90 9.58
CA LEU A 429 -3.09 4.95 10.54
C LEU A 429 -1.87 4.61 11.38
N ASN A 430 -1.66 3.33 11.72
CA ASN A 430 -0.46 2.89 12.44
C ASN A 430 0.78 2.85 11.55
N LEU A 431 0.63 2.54 10.26
CA LEU A 431 1.71 2.68 9.28
C LEU A 431 2.09 4.15 9.07
N VAL A 432 1.11 5.06 8.97
CA VAL A 432 1.36 6.51 8.90
C VAL A 432 2.03 7.02 10.17
N ALA A 433 1.57 6.57 11.34
CA ALA A 433 2.21 6.90 12.61
C ALA A 433 3.66 6.42 12.62
N TYR A 434 3.96 5.23 12.10
CA TYR A 434 5.32 4.71 11.97
C TYR A 434 6.16 5.59 11.02
N GLU A 435 5.68 5.93 9.83
CA GLU A 435 6.40 6.81 8.89
C GLU A 435 6.73 8.18 9.50
N THR A 436 5.78 8.74 10.25
CA THR A 436 5.91 10.05 10.90
C THR A 436 6.86 10.02 12.10
N SER A 437 6.79 8.97 12.92
CA SER A 437 7.53 8.86 14.18
C SER A 437 8.94 8.30 14.01
N ALA A 438 9.16 7.41 13.04
CA ALA A 438 10.49 6.94 12.65
C ALA A 438 11.24 7.95 11.78
N ALA A 439 10.63 9.10 11.47
CA ALA A 439 11.18 10.18 10.65
C ALA A 439 11.75 9.66 9.32
N LEU A 440 10.99 8.81 8.62
CA LEU A 440 11.43 8.22 7.36
C LEU A 440 11.50 9.30 6.28
N ASP A 441 12.56 9.24 5.45
CA ASP A 441 12.74 10.19 4.33
C ASP A 441 11.64 10.07 3.25
N GLN A 442 10.97 8.91 3.17
CA GLN A 442 9.93 8.63 2.17
C GLN A 442 8.64 8.18 2.83
N LEU A 443 7.63 9.06 2.80
CA LEU A 443 6.29 8.81 3.34
C LEU A 443 5.41 8.05 2.33
N SER A 444 5.80 6.82 1.98
CA SER A 444 5.20 6.05 0.87
C SER A 444 3.73 5.67 1.11
N VAL A 445 3.40 5.22 2.32
CA VAL A 445 2.03 4.85 2.72
C VAL A 445 1.16 6.11 2.79
N THR A 446 1.64 7.15 3.47
CA THR A 446 0.97 8.46 3.55
C THR A 446 0.69 9.01 2.15
N SER A 447 1.67 8.98 1.25
CA SER A 447 1.53 9.47 -0.13
C SER A 447 0.55 8.64 -0.95
N TYR A 448 0.47 7.33 -0.70
CA TYR A 448 -0.52 6.46 -1.35
C TYR A 448 -1.93 6.76 -0.86
N ILE A 449 -2.12 6.95 0.45
CA ILE A 449 -3.43 7.31 1.02
C ILE A 449 -3.94 8.62 0.41
N CYS A 450 -3.11 9.67 0.40
CA CYS A 450 -3.49 10.95 -0.22
C CYS A 450 -3.69 10.85 -1.74
N PHE A 451 -2.98 9.93 -2.42
CA PHE A 451 -3.21 9.67 -3.83
C PHE A 451 -4.57 8.99 -4.07
N MET A 452 -4.94 8.01 -3.23
CA MET A 452 -6.24 7.33 -3.29
C MET A 452 -7.38 8.28 -2.93
N ASP A 453 -7.19 9.13 -1.93
CA ASP A 453 -8.10 10.22 -1.55
C ASP A 453 -8.38 11.16 -2.74
N SER A 454 -7.33 11.57 -3.47
CA SER A 454 -7.49 12.38 -4.69
C SER A 454 -8.32 11.68 -5.79
N LEU A 455 -8.44 10.35 -5.76
CA LEU A 455 -9.24 9.56 -6.70
C LEU A 455 -10.65 9.29 -6.19
N ILE A 456 -10.92 9.41 -4.89
CA ILE A 456 -12.14 8.96 -4.23
C ILE A 456 -12.82 10.14 -3.55
N ASP A 457 -13.69 10.85 -4.27
CA ASP A 457 -14.47 11.93 -3.67
C ASP A 457 -15.73 11.37 -2.99
N ASP A 458 -16.43 10.44 -3.66
CA ASP A 458 -17.71 9.88 -3.20
C ASP A 458 -17.91 8.39 -3.54
N ALA A 459 -19.08 7.85 -3.19
CA ALA A 459 -19.44 6.45 -3.43
C ALA A 459 -19.37 6.02 -4.91
N ASP A 460 -19.59 6.91 -5.88
CA ASP A 460 -19.53 6.56 -7.30
C ASP A 460 -18.07 6.31 -7.75
N ASP A 461 -17.12 7.03 -7.16
CA ASP A 461 -15.68 6.81 -7.39
C ASP A 461 -15.24 5.44 -6.85
N VAL A 462 -15.66 5.10 -5.62
CA VAL A 462 -15.42 3.77 -5.03
C VAL A 462 -16.04 2.68 -5.89
N LYS A 463 -17.27 2.88 -6.37
CA LYS A 463 -17.97 1.93 -7.23
C LYS A 463 -17.21 1.67 -8.53
N GLU A 464 -16.62 2.69 -9.15
CA GLU A 464 -15.77 2.52 -10.33
C GLU A 464 -14.55 1.67 -10.00
N LEU A 465 -13.78 2.01 -8.97
CA LEU A 465 -12.57 1.29 -8.58
C LEU A 465 -12.86 -0.17 -8.17
N ARG A 466 -13.97 -0.40 -7.46
CA ARG A 466 -14.47 -1.73 -7.11
C ARG A 466 -14.84 -2.55 -8.35
N SER A 467 -15.49 -1.94 -9.34
CA SER A 467 -15.85 -2.62 -10.59
C SER A 467 -14.63 -3.12 -11.39
N LYS A 468 -13.44 -2.60 -11.09
CA LYS A 468 -12.16 -2.99 -11.69
C LYS A 468 -11.31 -3.92 -10.82
N GLY A 469 -11.78 -4.26 -9.62
CA GLY A 469 -11.04 -5.11 -8.68
C GLY A 469 -9.88 -4.40 -7.99
N ILE A 470 -9.86 -3.06 -7.99
CA ILE A 470 -8.84 -2.27 -7.27
C ILE A 470 -9.22 -2.17 -5.80
N ILE A 471 -10.51 -1.94 -5.51
CA ILE A 471 -11.05 -1.97 -4.14
C ILE A 471 -11.87 -3.23 -3.97
N VAL A 472 -11.51 -4.06 -2.98
CA VAL A 472 -12.35 -5.17 -2.52
C VAL A 472 -13.00 -4.74 -1.21
N ASN A 473 -14.30 -4.47 -1.25
CA ASN A 473 -15.00 -3.94 -0.10
C ASN A 473 -15.67 -5.07 0.71
N TYR A 474 -15.12 -5.41 1.87
CA TYR A 474 -15.77 -6.23 2.91
C TYR A 474 -16.37 -5.37 4.04
N HIS A 475 -16.24 -4.04 3.93
CA HIS A 475 -16.66 -3.08 4.93
C HIS A 475 -17.77 -2.16 4.43
N GLY A 476 -19.02 -2.58 4.66
CA GLY A 476 -20.17 -1.70 4.56
C GLY A 476 -20.42 -1.14 3.14
N SER A 477 -20.93 0.09 3.08
CA SER A 477 -21.32 0.76 1.84
C SER A 477 -20.13 1.43 1.13
N ASP A 478 -20.28 1.71 -0.16
CA ASP A 478 -19.26 2.45 -0.94
C ASP A 478 -19.02 3.86 -0.37
N GLN A 479 -20.04 4.47 0.24
CA GLN A 479 -19.88 5.78 0.89
C GLN A 479 -18.97 5.69 2.11
N GLN A 480 -19.08 4.62 2.92
CA GLN A 480 -18.20 4.44 4.08
C GLN A 480 -16.73 4.26 3.68
N VAL A 481 -16.47 3.66 2.51
CA VAL A 481 -15.11 3.57 1.96
C VAL A 481 -14.62 4.94 1.48
N ALA A 482 -15.48 5.77 0.87
CA ALA A 482 -15.11 7.13 0.50
C ALA A 482 -14.79 7.97 1.74
N ASP A 483 -15.67 7.93 2.74
CA ASP A 483 -15.50 8.62 4.02
C ASP A 483 -14.21 8.17 4.72
N LEU A 484 -13.85 6.89 4.63
CA LEU A 484 -12.60 6.36 5.17
C LEU A 484 -11.36 7.09 4.63
N PHE A 485 -11.22 7.19 3.31
CA PHE A 485 -10.04 7.84 2.70
C PHE A 485 -10.03 9.36 2.94
N ASN A 486 -11.18 10.01 2.76
CA ASN A 486 -11.35 11.44 3.02
C ASN A 486 -10.99 11.81 4.47
N ASN A 487 -11.44 11.02 5.44
CA ASN A 487 -11.16 11.27 6.85
C ASN A 487 -9.69 11.03 7.20
N ILE A 488 -9.09 9.93 6.73
CA ILE A 488 -7.68 9.62 7.02
C ILE A 488 -6.79 10.69 6.38
N SER A 489 -7.02 11.08 5.13
CA SER A 489 -6.17 12.02 4.38
C SER A 489 -6.23 13.46 4.92
N SER A 490 -7.33 13.85 5.58
CA SER A 490 -7.59 15.23 6.00
C SER A 490 -6.50 15.88 6.86
N SER A 491 -5.76 15.09 7.65
CA SER A 491 -4.67 15.57 8.52
C SER A 491 -3.27 15.16 8.06
N LEU A 492 -3.15 14.59 6.85
CA LEU A 492 -1.88 14.07 6.32
C LEU A 492 -1.22 14.99 5.31
N GLU A 493 0.10 15.02 5.35
CA GLU A 493 0.93 15.71 4.37
C GLU A 493 1.75 14.68 3.57
N PRO A 494 1.44 14.44 2.28
CA PRO A 494 2.15 13.46 1.48
C PRO A 494 3.53 13.97 1.05
N ASP A 495 4.45 13.04 0.79
CA ASP A 495 5.70 13.37 0.13
C ASP A 495 5.42 13.76 -1.32
N THR A 496 5.75 15.02 -1.65
CA THR A 496 5.54 15.59 -2.99
C THR A 496 6.32 14.89 -4.10
N SER A 497 7.39 14.16 -3.76
CA SER A 497 8.21 13.42 -4.72
C SER A 497 7.52 12.10 -5.15
N VAL A 498 6.78 11.48 -4.24
CA VAL A 498 6.12 10.18 -4.44
C VAL A 498 4.93 10.35 -5.40
N TYR A 499 4.88 9.47 -6.42
CA TYR A 499 3.94 9.53 -7.55
C TYR A 499 3.97 10.82 -8.38
N SER A 500 4.95 11.70 -8.21
CA SER A 500 5.03 12.98 -8.95
C SER A 500 5.03 12.79 -10.47
N ASP A 501 5.71 11.76 -10.96
CA ASP A 501 5.72 11.38 -12.38
C ASP A 501 4.34 10.92 -12.87
N VAL A 502 3.65 10.09 -12.09
CA VAL A 502 2.30 9.59 -12.40
C VAL A 502 1.32 10.77 -12.42
N LYS A 503 1.32 11.61 -11.38
CA LYS A 503 0.49 12.82 -11.27
C LYS A 503 0.71 13.74 -12.48
N ARG A 504 1.98 13.96 -12.87
CA ARG A 504 2.34 14.79 -14.01
C ARG A 504 1.80 14.24 -15.33
N GLU A 505 1.96 12.95 -15.59
CA GLU A 505 1.47 12.35 -16.84
C GLU A 505 -0.06 12.28 -16.91
N ILE A 506 -0.75 12.03 -15.79
CA ILE A 506 -2.22 12.15 -15.73
C ILE A 506 -2.66 13.58 -16.03
N ASN A 507 -2.04 14.58 -15.39
CA ASN A 507 -2.35 16.00 -15.63
C ASN A 507 -2.11 16.40 -17.09
N LYS A 508 -1.03 15.91 -17.70
CA LYS A 508 -0.73 16.13 -19.12
C LYS A 508 -1.78 15.49 -20.04
N HIS A 509 -2.25 14.29 -19.70
CA HIS A 509 -3.35 13.64 -20.41
C HIS A 509 -4.63 14.47 -20.30
N CYS A 510 -5.00 14.89 -19.08
CA CYS A 510 -6.21 15.67 -18.82
C CYS A 510 -6.18 17.07 -19.43
N LYS A 511 -5.01 17.68 -19.66
CA LYS A 511 -4.89 18.98 -20.34
C LYS A 511 -5.08 18.90 -21.86
N SER A 512 -5.03 17.71 -22.47
CA SER A 512 -5.11 17.57 -23.92
C SER A 512 -6.56 17.72 -24.41
N THR A 513 -6.84 18.83 -25.11
CA THR A 513 -8.16 19.09 -25.72
C THR A 513 -8.58 17.98 -26.66
N LEU A 514 -7.68 17.50 -27.54
CA LEU A 514 -8.01 16.41 -28.48
C LEU A 514 -8.44 15.13 -27.76
N LYS A 515 -7.81 14.77 -26.64
CA LYS A 515 -8.19 13.58 -25.87
C LYS A 515 -9.54 13.74 -25.18
N LYS A 516 -9.84 14.92 -24.63
CA LYS A 516 -11.16 15.24 -24.09
C LYS A 516 -12.25 15.08 -25.15
N TRP A 517 -12.05 15.69 -26.31
CA TRP A 517 -13.00 15.62 -27.43
C TRP A 517 -13.20 14.18 -27.90
N VAL A 518 -12.13 13.38 -28.01
CA VAL A 518 -12.26 11.97 -28.39
C VAL A 518 -13.00 11.16 -27.34
N ALA A 519 -12.71 11.36 -26.05
CA ALA A 519 -13.41 10.66 -24.97
C ALA A 519 -14.90 11.03 -24.92
N GLU A 520 -15.23 12.33 -25.01
CA GLU A 520 -16.62 12.82 -25.08
C GLU A 520 -17.33 12.28 -26.33
N TRP A 521 -16.66 12.27 -27.48
CA TRP A 521 -17.21 11.75 -28.73
C TRP A 521 -17.47 10.24 -28.65
N GLN A 522 -16.52 9.47 -28.11
CA GLN A 522 -16.68 8.03 -27.89
C GLN A 522 -17.83 7.72 -26.95
N GLN A 523 -17.94 8.44 -25.83
CA GLN A 523 -19.03 8.25 -24.88
C GLN A 523 -20.37 8.65 -25.50
N THR A 524 -20.49 9.83 -26.12
CA THR A 524 -21.77 10.35 -26.62
C THR A 524 -22.31 9.58 -27.82
N TYR A 525 -21.46 9.20 -28.77
CA TYR A 525 -21.89 8.67 -30.06
C TYR A 525 -21.72 7.16 -30.21
N PHE A 526 -20.83 6.52 -29.46
CA PHE A 526 -20.53 5.09 -29.60
C PHE A 526 -20.90 4.25 -28.37
N HIS A 527 -21.98 4.62 -27.67
CA HIS A 527 -22.58 3.76 -26.65
C HIS A 527 -23.12 2.42 -27.21
N SER A 528 -23.51 2.41 -28.48
CA SER A 528 -23.99 1.22 -29.19
C SER A 528 -23.09 0.91 -30.38
N PRO A 529 -22.70 -0.37 -30.58
CA PRO A 529 -21.99 -0.80 -31.78
C PRO A 529 -22.62 -0.34 -33.09
N TRP A 530 -23.96 -0.26 -33.14
CA TRP A 530 -24.71 0.13 -34.33
C TRP A 530 -24.53 1.59 -34.71
N ALA A 531 -24.37 2.49 -33.73
CA ALA A 531 -24.14 3.90 -33.99
C ALA A 531 -22.79 4.14 -34.69
N PHE A 532 -21.79 3.32 -34.36
CA PHE A 532 -20.51 3.29 -35.07
C PHE A 532 -20.66 2.86 -36.52
N PHE A 533 -21.35 1.76 -36.77
CA PHE A 533 -21.58 1.27 -38.13
C PHE A 533 -22.39 2.25 -38.98
N ALA A 534 -23.40 2.90 -38.41
CA ALA A 534 -24.18 3.92 -39.09
C ALA A 534 -23.32 5.13 -39.47
N PHE A 535 -22.48 5.62 -38.55
CA PHE A 535 -21.54 6.71 -38.82
C PHE A 535 -20.53 6.34 -39.90
N ALA A 536 -19.94 5.14 -39.82
CA ALA A 536 -18.97 4.65 -40.80
C ALA A 536 -19.61 4.52 -42.20
N ALA A 537 -20.82 3.96 -42.29
CA ALA A 537 -21.55 3.84 -43.55
C ALA A 537 -21.87 5.21 -44.16
N ALA A 538 -22.28 6.19 -43.34
CA ALA A 538 -22.52 7.55 -43.78
C ALA A 538 -21.24 8.23 -44.29
N ALA A 539 -20.11 8.06 -43.59
CA ALA A 539 -18.82 8.61 -44.00
C ALA A 539 -18.34 8.01 -45.34
N VAL A 540 -18.49 6.70 -45.52
CA VAL A 540 -18.19 6.02 -46.79
C VAL A 540 -19.11 6.54 -47.90
N GLY A 541 -20.41 6.69 -47.64
CA GLY A 541 -21.36 7.25 -48.59
C GLY A 541 -20.95 8.66 -49.04
N LEU A 542 -20.58 9.54 -48.10
CA LEU A 542 -20.10 10.88 -48.41
C LEU A 542 -18.81 10.87 -49.24
N ALA A 543 -17.82 10.03 -48.89
CA ALA A 543 -16.59 9.89 -49.65
C ALA A 543 -16.84 9.42 -51.08
N LEU A 544 -17.77 8.48 -51.28
CA LEU A 544 -18.19 8.02 -52.60
C LEU A 544 -18.86 9.15 -53.39
N THR A 545 -19.77 9.92 -52.78
CA THR A 545 -20.40 11.06 -53.47
C THR A 545 -19.39 12.15 -53.85
N ALA A 546 -18.42 12.45 -52.98
CA ALA A 546 -17.36 13.41 -53.29
C ALA A 546 -16.46 12.92 -54.43
N THR A 547 -16.12 11.62 -54.44
CA THR A 547 -15.34 10.98 -55.50
C THR A 547 -16.09 11.02 -56.83
N GLN A 548 -17.39 10.70 -56.81
CA GLN A 548 -18.26 10.79 -57.98
C GLN A 548 -18.34 12.22 -58.52
N ALA A 549 -18.53 13.21 -57.65
CA ALA A 549 -18.54 14.63 -58.02
C ALA A 549 -17.20 15.06 -58.65
N TYR A 550 -16.07 14.63 -58.07
CA TYR A 550 -14.74 14.90 -58.59
C TYR A 550 -14.53 14.35 -60.01
N TYR A 551 -14.87 13.08 -60.25
CA TYR A 551 -14.74 12.48 -61.58
C TYR A 551 -15.74 13.05 -62.60
N THR A 552 -16.87 13.59 -62.14
CA THR A 552 -17.83 14.29 -63.00
C THR A 552 -17.27 15.64 -63.47
N ILE A 553 -16.54 16.36 -62.60
CA ILE A 553 -15.91 17.64 -62.92
C ILE A 553 -14.61 17.46 -63.71
N HIS A 554 -13.84 16.40 -63.40
CA HIS A 554 -12.57 16.07 -64.04
C HIS A 554 -12.65 14.70 -64.73
N PRO A 555 -13.35 14.60 -65.88
CA PRO A 555 -13.44 13.36 -66.61
C PRO A 555 -12.02 12.92 -67.04
N PRO A 556 -11.66 11.64 -66.88
CA PRO A 556 -10.36 11.14 -67.29
C PRO A 556 -10.21 11.35 -68.81
N LYS A 557 -9.08 11.94 -69.22
CA LYS A 557 -8.75 12.09 -70.63
C LYS A 557 -8.70 10.69 -71.24
N LYS A 558 -9.61 10.40 -72.18
CA LYS A 558 -9.55 9.19 -73.00
C LYS A 558 -8.20 9.19 -73.73
N GLN A 559 -7.35 8.22 -73.42
CA GLN A 559 -6.15 7.92 -74.21
C GLN A 559 -6.55 7.20 -75.49
#